data_AF-A0A2P6W9B1-F1
#
_entry.id   AF-A0A2P6W9B1-F1
#
_cell.length_a   1.000
_cell.length_b   1.000
_cell.length_c   1.000
_cell.angle_alpha   90.00
_cell.angle_beta   90.00
_cell.angle_gamma   90.00
#
_symmetry.space_group_name_H-M   'P 1'
#
loop_
_entity.id
_entity.type
_entity.pdbx_description
1 polymer ?
#
loop_
_entity_poly.entity_id
_entity_poly.type
_entity_poly.pdbx_seq_one_letter_code
_entity_poly.pdbx_strand_id
1 'polypeptide(L)'
;MLIDTAAGVGEEVEAGIEASDEVLLVSEPELPALTNALGAKKLAEQLERDILGLALNGVRNEQSEVQHEDIKELIEEEIIAQIPDHQHVREGIALREPVVSYKPKSRPSNRIEDLAYRIKGEQPPERGISHKVAEKVNDLKLF
;
A
#
# COMPACT_ATOMS: atom_id res chain seq x y z
N MET A 1 7.68 2.63 15.58
CA MET A 1 8.85 2.83 14.70
C MET A 1 8.52 2.19 13.35
N LEU A 2 9.07 2.66 12.24
CA LEU A 2 8.92 1.98 10.94
C LEU A 2 10.28 1.43 10.52
N ILE A 3 10.30 0.16 10.11
CA ILE A 3 11.48 -0.54 9.60
C ILE A 3 11.18 -0.86 8.14
N ASP A 4 12.02 -0.38 7.23
CA ASP A 4 11.94 -0.72 5.81
C ASP A 4 12.81 -1.95 5.53
N THR A 5 12.23 -2.95 4.87
CA THR A 5 12.87 -4.25 4.64
C THR A 5 13.02 -4.52 3.16
N ALA A 6 13.91 -5.46 2.81
CA ALA A 6 13.93 -6.03 1.47
C ALA A 6 12.59 -6.75 1.14
N ALA A 7 12.45 -7.19 -0.11
CA ALA A 7 11.31 -7.98 -0.54
C ALA A 7 11.56 -9.51 -0.40
N GLY A 8 10.49 -10.27 -0.23
CA GLY A 8 10.55 -11.74 -0.21
C GLY A 8 10.84 -12.32 1.17
N VAL A 9 11.78 -13.26 1.27
CA VAL A 9 12.02 -14.10 2.47
C VAL A 9 13.52 -14.29 2.78
N GLY A 10 14.36 -13.29 2.47
CA GLY A 10 15.79 -13.35 2.77
C GLY A 10 16.15 -12.99 4.21
N GLU A 11 17.41 -13.17 4.59
CA GLU A 11 17.92 -12.86 5.94
C GLU A 11 17.63 -11.42 6.37
N GLU A 12 17.70 -10.45 5.45
CA GLU A 12 17.38 -9.04 5.72
C GLU A 12 15.89 -8.84 6.07
N VAL A 13 15.01 -9.62 5.43
CA VAL A 13 13.57 -9.58 5.72
C VAL A 13 13.28 -10.23 7.07
N GLU A 14 13.88 -11.39 7.31
CA GLU A 14 13.77 -12.11 8.58
C GLU A 14 14.21 -11.24 9.77
N ALA A 15 15.39 -10.62 9.68
CA ALA A 15 15.89 -9.72 10.72
C ALA A 15 14.98 -8.49 10.94
N GLY A 16 14.39 -7.96 9.86
CA GLY A 16 13.44 -6.85 9.94
C GLY A 16 12.15 -7.22 10.67
N ILE A 17 11.60 -8.41 10.37
CA ILE A 17 10.39 -8.96 11.00
C ILE A 17 10.68 -9.33 12.47
N GLU A 18 11.82 -9.97 12.76
CA GLU A 18 12.17 -10.37 14.13
C GLU A 18 12.30 -9.15 15.05
N ALA A 19 12.75 -8.01 14.51
CA ALA A 19 12.89 -6.75 15.22
C ALA A 19 11.58 -5.94 15.33
N SER A 20 10.48 -6.35 14.67
CA SER A 20 9.22 -5.62 14.66
C SER A 20 8.18 -6.21 15.60
N ASP A 21 7.25 -5.37 16.07
CA ASP A 21 6.08 -5.84 16.83
C ASP A 21 4.98 -6.34 15.88
N GLU A 22 4.80 -5.64 14.75
CA GLU A 22 3.77 -5.89 13.75
C GLU A 22 4.37 -5.77 12.34
N VAL A 23 3.72 -6.40 11.35
CA VAL A 23 4.14 -6.44 9.95
C VAL A 23 3.05 -5.86 9.05
N LEU A 24 3.42 -4.89 8.22
CA LEU A 24 2.58 -4.40 7.12
C LEU A 24 3.06 -5.04 5.81
N LEU A 25 2.19 -5.82 5.17
CA LEU A 25 2.49 -6.37 3.86
C LEU A 25 2.26 -5.30 2.79
N VAL A 26 3.19 -5.17 1.84
CA VAL A 26 3.05 -4.29 0.67
C VAL A 26 3.28 -5.09 -0.59
N SER A 27 2.37 -4.98 -1.55
CA SER A 27 2.48 -5.68 -2.85
C SER A 27 1.88 -4.86 -3.97
N GLU A 28 2.22 -5.20 -5.20
CA GLU A 28 1.46 -4.80 -6.39
C GLU A 28 0.37 -5.86 -6.70
N PRO A 29 -0.72 -5.51 -7.42
CA PRO A 29 -1.78 -6.44 -7.79
C PRO A 29 -1.39 -7.36 -8.96
N GLU A 30 -0.18 -7.92 -8.91
CA GLU A 30 0.37 -8.86 -9.88
C GLU A 30 0.83 -10.15 -9.18
N LEU A 31 0.65 -11.30 -9.86
CA LEU A 31 0.90 -12.62 -9.26
C LEU A 31 2.33 -12.80 -8.70
N PRO A 32 3.42 -12.34 -9.37
CA PRO A 32 4.76 -12.46 -8.81
C PRO A 32 4.94 -11.66 -7.49
N ALA A 33 4.45 -10.42 -7.44
CA ALA A 33 4.53 -9.59 -6.24
C ALA A 33 3.71 -10.19 -5.08
N LEU A 34 2.49 -10.66 -5.39
CA LEU A 34 1.62 -11.31 -4.40
C LEU A 34 2.23 -12.60 -3.85
N THR A 35 2.93 -13.37 -4.69
CA THR A 35 3.62 -14.59 -4.24
C THR A 35 4.76 -14.26 -3.28
N ASN A 36 5.51 -13.18 -3.52
CA ASN A 36 6.53 -12.71 -2.59
C ASN A 36 5.92 -12.24 -1.27
N ALA A 37 4.81 -11.51 -1.31
CA ALA A 37 4.08 -11.07 -0.12
C ALA A 37 3.54 -12.25 0.70
N LEU A 38 3.04 -13.31 0.04
CA LEU A 38 2.64 -14.55 0.71
C LEU A 38 3.82 -15.27 1.38
N GLY A 39 5.01 -15.22 0.77
CA GLY A 39 6.23 -15.72 1.40
C GLY A 39 6.57 -14.94 2.68
N ALA A 40 6.58 -13.61 2.60
CA ALA A 40 6.83 -12.73 3.74
C ALA A 40 5.79 -12.92 4.85
N LYS A 41 4.50 -13.09 4.49
CA LYS A 41 3.41 -13.44 5.41
C LYS A 41 3.75 -14.69 6.21
N LYS A 42 4.10 -15.78 5.53
CA LYS A 42 4.44 -17.06 6.18
C LYS A 42 5.62 -16.94 7.12
N LEU A 43 6.63 -16.13 6.74
CA LEU A 43 7.77 -15.86 7.59
C LEU A 43 7.36 -15.07 8.86
N ALA A 44 6.50 -14.06 8.71
CA ALA A 44 5.95 -13.31 9.84
C ALA A 44 5.15 -14.21 10.80
N GLU A 45 4.29 -15.09 10.25
CA GLU A 45 3.54 -16.08 11.05
C GLU A 45 4.48 -17.05 11.79
N GLN A 46 5.54 -17.52 11.13
CA GLN A 46 6.55 -18.40 11.74
C GLN A 46 7.31 -17.73 12.90
N LEU A 47 7.52 -16.42 12.80
CA LEU A 47 8.16 -15.61 13.83
C LEU A 47 7.18 -15.02 14.86
N GLU A 48 5.92 -15.50 14.83
CA GLU A 48 4.84 -15.11 15.73
C GLU A 48 4.61 -13.58 15.75
N ARG A 49 4.65 -12.93 14.58
CA ARG A 49 4.39 -11.49 14.42
C ARG A 49 3.00 -11.23 13.89
N ASP A 50 2.36 -10.21 14.45
CA ASP A 50 1.03 -9.78 14.05
C ASP A 50 1.08 -9.10 12.67
N ILE A 51 0.16 -9.46 11.79
CA ILE A 51 0.04 -8.85 10.45
C ILE A 51 -1.07 -7.80 10.50
N LEU A 52 -0.72 -6.56 10.19
CA LEU A 52 -1.67 -5.43 10.13
C LEU A 52 -2.63 -5.52 8.93
N GLY A 53 -2.20 -6.22 7.88
CA GLY A 53 -2.92 -6.37 6.62
C GLY A 53 -2.04 -6.09 5.41
N LEU A 54 -2.69 -6.00 4.25
CA LEU A 54 -2.08 -5.80 2.94
C LEU A 54 -2.37 -4.39 2.38
N ALA A 55 -1.32 -3.66 2.05
CA ALA A 55 -1.40 -2.46 1.24
C ALA A 55 -1.04 -2.78 -0.21
N LEU A 56 -2.02 -2.67 -1.11
CA LEU A 56 -1.78 -2.76 -2.55
C LEU A 56 -1.26 -1.41 -3.06
N ASN A 57 -0.05 -1.42 -3.59
CA ASN A 57 0.58 -0.26 -4.22
C ASN A 57 0.55 -0.38 -5.75
N GLY A 58 0.62 0.74 -6.45
CA GLY A 58 0.70 0.73 -7.92
C GLY A 58 -0.55 0.25 -8.63
N VAL A 59 -1.74 0.36 -8.01
CA VAL A 59 -2.99 -0.13 -8.61
C VAL A 59 -3.39 0.70 -9.83
N ARG A 60 -3.53 0.06 -10.99
CA ARG A 60 -3.92 0.66 -12.28
C ARG A 60 -5.40 0.50 -12.59
N ASN A 61 -6.09 -0.46 -11.98
CA ASN A 61 -7.46 -0.88 -12.30
C ASN A 61 -7.57 -1.42 -13.75
N GLU A 62 -6.56 -2.19 -14.17
CA GLU A 62 -6.49 -2.82 -15.49
C GLU A 62 -6.97 -4.27 -15.44
N GLN A 63 -7.46 -4.80 -16.55
CA GLN A 63 -7.94 -6.19 -16.64
C GLN A 63 -6.83 -7.24 -16.45
N SER A 64 -5.57 -6.83 -16.62
CA SER A 64 -4.39 -7.67 -16.39
C SER A 64 -4.02 -7.82 -14.92
N GLU A 65 -4.61 -7.02 -14.02
CA GLU A 65 -4.36 -7.13 -12.59
C GLU A 65 -5.14 -8.30 -11.99
N VAL A 66 -4.56 -8.92 -10.96
CA VAL A 66 -5.24 -9.94 -10.17
C VAL A 66 -6.43 -9.31 -9.47
N GLN A 67 -7.60 -9.96 -9.52
CA GLN A 67 -8.82 -9.39 -8.97
C GLN A 67 -8.77 -9.35 -7.44
N HIS A 68 -9.47 -8.39 -6.86
CA HIS A 68 -9.46 -8.14 -5.41
C HIS A 68 -9.92 -9.37 -4.60
N GLU A 69 -10.90 -10.11 -5.12
CA GLU A 69 -11.38 -11.35 -4.53
C GLU A 69 -10.29 -12.43 -4.51
N ASP A 70 -9.60 -12.63 -5.64
CA ASP A 70 -8.51 -13.60 -5.76
C ASP A 70 -7.33 -13.25 -4.85
N ILE A 71 -7.01 -11.95 -4.69
CA ILE A 71 -5.97 -11.48 -3.77
C ILE A 71 -6.32 -11.82 -2.32
N LYS A 72 -7.59 -11.59 -1.93
CA LYS A 72 -8.06 -11.92 -0.57
C LYS A 72 -8.00 -13.42 -0.31
N GLU A 73 -8.38 -14.24 -1.28
CA GLU A 73 -8.27 -15.70 -1.17
C GLU A 73 -6.82 -16.17 -1.08
N LEU A 74 -5.91 -15.54 -1.83
CA LEU A 74 -4.50 -15.93 -1.86
C LEU A 74 -3.74 -15.53 -0.59
N ILE A 75 -3.93 -14.29 -0.13
CA ILE A 75 -3.16 -13.71 0.98
C ILE A 75 -3.84 -13.97 2.32
N GLU A 76 -5.16 -14.12 2.33
CA GLU A 76 -5.97 -14.34 3.54
C GLU A 76 -5.85 -13.22 4.58
N GLU A 77 -5.48 -12.01 4.15
CA GLU A 77 -5.38 -10.81 4.98
C GLU A 77 -6.33 -9.70 4.50
N GLU A 78 -6.66 -8.77 5.41
CA GLU A 78 -7.41 -7.58 5.04
C GLU A 78 -6.59 -6.66 4.14
N ILE A 79 -7.16 -6.27 2.99
CA ILE A 79 -6.60 -5.21 2.15
C ILE A 79 -6.95 -3.86 2.77
N ILE A 80 -6.02 -3.32 3.55
CA ILE A 80 -6.19 -2.08 4.30
C ILE A 80 -5.84 -0.82 3.49
N ALA A 81 -5.24 -0.95 2.31
CA ALA A 81 -5.06 0.17 1.39
C ALA A 81 -4.93 -0.25 -0.08
N GLN A 82 -5.32 0.66 -0.97
CA GLN A 82 -5.08 0.58 -2.41
C GLN A 82 -4.57 1.95 -2.88
N ILE A 83 -3.28 2.03 -3.17
CA ILE A 83 -2.59 3.25 -3.61
C ILE A 83 -2.46 3.17 -5.14
N PRO A 84 -3.03 4.13 -5.88
CA PRO A 84 -3.02 4.05 -7.34
C PRO A 84 -1.62 4.31 -7.92
N ASP A 85 -1.31 3.66 -9.03
CA ASP A 85 -0.23 4.12 -9.91
C ASP A 85 -0.61 5.50 -10.46
N HIS A 86 0.20 6.51 -10.13
CA HIS A 86 -0.15 7.89 -10.39
C HIS A 86 1.06 8.76 -10.68
N GLN A 87 0.96 9.64 -11.69
CA GLN A 87 2.10 10.45 -12.12
C GLN A 87 2.58 11.46 -11.07
N HIS A 88 1.71 11.97 -10.21
CA HIS A 88 2.14 12.83 -9.10
C HIS A 88 3.13 12.15 -8.16
N VAL A 89 3.10 10.81 -8.05
CA VAL A 89 4.14 10.07 -7.32
C VAL A 89 5.47 10.19 -8.04
N ARG A 90 5.50 9.97 -9.35
CA ARG A 90 6.69 10.12 -10.20
C ARG A 90 7.24 11.55 -10.21
N GLU A 91 6.36 12.55 -10.31
CA GLU A 91 6.72 13.97 -10.21
C GLU A 91 7.37 14.28 -8.85
N GLY A 92 6.77 13.81 -7.75
CA GLY A 92 7.33 13.98 -6.41
C GLY A 92 8.73 13.36 -6.30
N ILE A 93 8.91 12.14 -6.80
CA ILE A 93 10.24 11.49 -6.86
C ILE A 93 11.24 12.35 -7.64
N ALA A 94 10.87 12.86 -8.82
CA ALA A 94 11.73 13.71 -9.63
C ALA A 94 12.11 15.02 -8.93
N LEU A 95 11.19 15.57 -8.13
CA LEU A 95 11.40 16.77 -7.32
C LEU A 95 12.10 16.49 -5.97
N ARG A 96 12.34 15.21 -5.63
CA ARG A 96 12.82 14.75 -4.31
C ARG A 96 11.90 15.20 -3.16
N GLU A 97 10.61 15.26 -3.44
CA GLU A 97 9.59 15.64 -2.48
C GLU A 97 8.50 14.55 -2.43
N PRO A 98 8.20 13.97 -1.25
CA PRO A 98 7.15 12.97 -1.13
C PRO A 98 5.82 13.49 -1.69
N VAL A 99 5.06 12.62 -2.37
CA VAL A 99 3.79 13.01 -3.00
C VAL A 99 2.82 13.66 -2.02
N VAL A 100 2.82 13.20 -0.76
CA VAL A 100 2.01 13.75 0.34
C VAL A 100 2.36 15.19 0.69
N SER A 101 3.59 15.64 0.44
CA SER A 101 4.03 17.02 0.64
C SER A 101 3.87 17.85 -0.65
N TYR A 102 4.26 17.29 -1.79
CA TYR A 102 4.23 17.95 -3.10
C TYR A 102 2.80 18.17 -3.61
N LYS A 103 1.91 17.18 -3.43
CA LYS A 103 0.50 17.19 -3.88
C LYS A 103 -0.41 16.59 -2.80
N PRO A 104 -0.57 17.23 -1.62
CA PRO A 104 -1.27 16.66 -0.47
C PRO A 104 -2.73 16.27 -0.73
N LYS A 105 -3.40 16.92 -1.71
CA LYS A 105 -4.80 16.64 -2.08
C LYS A 105 -4.95 15.64 -3.22
N SER A 106 -3.86 15.05 -3.71
CA SER A 106 -3.90 14.06 -4.78
C SER A 106 -4.41 12.72 -4.28
N ARG A 107 -5.04 11.94 -5.17
CA ARG A 107 -5.53 10.60 -4.86
C ARG A 107 -4.49 9.69 -4.18
N PRO A 108 -3.24 9.54 -4.67
CA PRO A 108 -2.23 8.75 -3.95
C PRO A 108 -1.92 9.30 -2.55
N SER A 109 -1.87 10.62 -2.37
CA SER A 109 -1.61 11.22 -1.05
C SER A 109 -2.71 10.92 -0.05
N ASN A 110 -3.97 11.04 -0.49
CA ASN A 110 -5.13 10.71 0.35
C ASN A 110 -5.17 9.22 0.70
N ARG A 111 -4.79 8.33 -0.22
CA ARG A 111 -4.73 6.88 0.07
C ARG A 111 -3.61 6.52 1.04
N ILE A 112 -2.44 7.17 0.94
CA ILE A 112 -1.33 7.02 1.90
C ILE A 112 -1.74 7.56 3.27
N GLU A 113 -2.42 8.71 3.32
CA GLU A 113 -2.98 9.25 4.56
C GLU A 113 -3.98 8.27 5.18
N ASP A 114 -4.91 7.72 4.41
CA ASP A 114 -5.89 6.73 4.88
C ASP A 114 -5.21 5.50 5.49
N LEU A 115 -4.14 5.01 4.84
CA LEU A 115 -3.33 3.91 5.36
C LEU A 115 -2.69 4.27 6.70
N ALA A 116 -2.15 5.47 6.84
CA ALA A 116 -1.55 5.93 8.09
C ALA A 116 -2.56 5.99 9.26
N TYR A 117 -3.83 6.33 9.01
CA TYR A 117 -4.88 6.24 10.02
C TYR A 117 -5.17 4.78 10.40
N ARG A 118 -5.28 3.88 9.42
CA ARG A 118 -5.56 2.46 9.69
C ARG A 118 -4.43 1.77 10.46
N ILE A 119 -3.17 2.07 10.16
CA ILE A 119 -2.01 1.57 10.92
C ILE A 119 -2.06 2.03 12.38
N LYS A 120 -2.65 3.19 12.68
CA LYS A 120 -2.86 3.68 14.06
C LYS A 120 -4.09 3.07 14.74
N GLY A 121 -4.85 2.22 14.06
CA GLY A 121 -6.16 1.76 14.54
C GLY A 121 -7.24 2.83 14.52
N GLU A 122 -7.04 3.91 13.74
CA GLU A 122 -7.98 5.02 13.62
C GLU A 122 -8.78 4.95 12.32
N GLN A 123 -9.93 5.63 12.29
CA GLN A 123 -10.73 5.76 11.08
C GLN A 123 -10.18 6.89 10.20
N PRO A 124 -10.01 6.67 8.89
CA PRO A 124 -9.61 7.72 7.95
C PRO A 124 -10.59 8.91 7.94
N PRO A 125 -10.12 10.13 7.64
CA PRO A 125 -10.96 11.31 7.63
C PRO A 125 -12.06 11.22 6.57
N GLU A 126 -13.28 11.61 6.94
CA GLU A 126 -14.37 11.71 5.98
C GLU A 126 -14.08 12.82 4.97
N ARG A 127 -13.89 12.43 3.70
CA ARG A 127 -13.75 13.37 2.59
C ARG A 127 -15.10 13.54 1.90
N GLY A 128 -15.65 14.75 1.95
CA GLY A 128 -16.93 15.11 1.36
C GLY A 128 -16.96 14.95 -0.17
N ILE A 129 -18.16 15.04 -0.75
CA ILE A 129 -18.39 14.82 -2.19
C ILE A 129 -17.56 15.77 -3.05
N SER A 130 -17.47 17.05 -2.67
CA SER A 130 -16.68 18.06 -3.37
C SER A 130 -15.19 17.67 -3.48
N HIS A 131 -14.64 17.05 -2.43
CA HIS A 131 -13.27 16.56 -2.41
C HIS A 131 -13.09 15.39 -3.38
N LYS A 132 -13.98 14.40 -3.34
CA LYS A 132 -13.93 13.23 -4.24
C LYS A 132 -14.07 13.63 -5.72
N VAL A 133 -14.89 14.65 -5.99
CA VAL A 133 -15.02 15.22 -7.34
C VAL A 133 -13.74 15.94 -7.75
N ALA A 134 -13.15 16.74 -6.87
CA ALA A 134 -11.88 17.42 -7.15
C ALA A 134 -10.74 16.44 -7.43
N GLU A 135 -10.67 15.31 -6.70
CA GLU A 135 -9.73 14.21 -6.98
C GLU A 135 -9.95 13.67 -8.40
N LYS A 136 -11.17 13.25 -8.75
CA LYS A 136 -11.47 12.70 -10.09
C LYS A 136 -11.18 13.69 -11.21
N VAL A 137 -11.52 14.97 -11.04
CA VAL A 137 -11.29 16.00 -12.06
C VAL A 137 -9.79 16.25 -12.25
N ASN A 138 -9.00 16.22 -11.18
CA ASN A 138 -7.54 16.33 -11.30
C ASN A 138 -6.94 15.13 -12.03
N ASP A 139 -7.43 13.91 -11.79
CA ASP A 139 -6.98 12.71 -12.51
C ASP A 139 -7.29 12.80 -14.03
N LEU A 140 -8.44 13.37 -14.41
CA LEU A 140 -8.83 13.57 -15.81
C LEU A 140 -8.03 14.63 -16.56
N LYS A 141 -7.49 15.65 -15.86
CA LYS A 141 -6.65 16.70 -16.47
C LYS A 141 -5.26 16.22 -16.83
N LEU A 142 -4.94 14.98 -16.50
CA LEU A 142 -3.65 14.37 -16.78
C LEU A 142 -3.64 13.56 -18.09
N PHE A 143 -4.74 13.60 -18.84
CA PHE A 143 -4.89 13.07 -20.20
C PHE A 143 -5.10 14.20 -21.20
#